data_AF-A0A368G8I3-F1
#
_entry.id   AF-A0A368G8I3-F1
#
_cell.length_a   1.000
_cell.length_b   1.000
_cell.length_c   1.000
_cell.angle_alpha   90.00
_cell.angle_beta   90.00
_cell.angle_gamma   90.00
#
_symmetry.space_group_name_H-M   'P 1'
#
loop_
_entity.id
_entity.type
_entity.pdbx_description
1 polymer ?
#
loop_
_entity_poly.entity_id
_entity_poly.type
_entity_poly.pdbx_seq_one_letter_code
_entity_poly.pdbx_strand_id
1 'polypeptide(L)'
;MDDRNATAVKESFQRAFSEAKAAFGDGSLFVEKFIERPRHIEVQLLGDNHGNLVHLYERDCSVQRRHQKVVEIAPAPAFPAETRKKILDDAVRIAKYVGYNNAGTVEFLVDKKGNYYFIEVNARLQVEHTVSEEITG
;
A
#
# COMPACT_ATOMS: atom_id res chain seq x y z
N MET A 1 -13.82 5.76 22.58
CA MET A 1 -12.88 6.66 23.25
C MET A 1 -12.19 7.42 22.14
N ASP A 2 -12.44 8.72 22.03
CA ASP A 2 -11.90 9.52 20.93
C ASP A 2 -10.50 9.98 21.31
N ASP A 3 -9.50 9.15 21.01
CA ASP A 3 -8.08 9.36 21.39
C ASP A 3 -7.38 10.43 20.52
N ARG A 4 -8.14 11.26 19.79
CA ARG A 4 -7.66 12.34 18.92
C ARG A 4 -7.37 13.63 19.71
N ASN A 5 -6.61 13.55 20.80
CA ASN A 5 -6.18 14.73 21.57
C ASN A 5 -4.67 14.74 21.84
N ALA A 6 -4.10 15.93 22.08
CA ALA A 6 -2.66 16.14 22.18
C ALA A 6 -1.99 15.33 23.32
N THR A 7 -2.70 15.10 24.42
CA THR A 7 -2.19 14.32 25.55
C THR A 7 -2.04 12.85 25.18
N ALA A 8 -3.02 12.29 24.47
CA ALA A 8 -3.01 10.91 23.99
C ALA A 8 -1.89 10.63 22.97
N VAL A 9 -1.46 11.66 22.21
CA VAL A 9 -0.37 11.52 21.23
C VAL A 9 0.95 11.21 21.92
N LYS A 10 1.29 11.88 23.03
CA LYS A 10 2.57 11.65 23.72
C LYS A 10 2.68 10.22 24.25
N GLU A 11 1.62 9.74 24.90
CA GLU A 11 1.57 8.39 25.45
C GLU A 11 1.58 7.32 24.35
N SER A 12 0.81 7.53 23.28
CA SER A 12 0.79 6.62 22.12
C SER A 12 2.14 6.58 21.40
N PHE A 13 2.81 7.72 21.25
CA PHE A 13 4.13 7.80 20.62
C PHE A 13 5.18 7.04 21.42
N GLN A 14 5.21 7.20 22.75
CA GLN A 14 6.15 6.47 23.62
C GLN A 14 5.91 4.96 23.57
N ARG A 15 4.64 4.55 23.51
CA ARG A 15 4.26 3.13 23.36
C ARG A 15 4.73 2.57 22.03
N ALA A 16 4.40 3.24 20.93
CA ALA A 16 4.82 2.84 19.58
C ALA A 16 6.35 2.76 19.45
N PHE A 17 7.09 3.70 20.05
CA PHE A 17 8.56 3.70 20.05
C PHE A 17 9.11 2.46 20.76
N SER A 18 8.54 2.15 21.93
CA SER A 18 8.98 1.01 22.74
C SER A 18 8.68 -0.32 22.04
N GLU A 19 7.50 -0.44 21.41
CA GLU A 19 7.12 -1.61 20.61
C GLU A 19 8.02 -1.78 19.39
N ALA A 20 8.27 -0.71 18.63
CA ALA A 20 9.13 -0.74 17.45
C ALA A 20 10.57 -1.15 17.82
N LYS A 21 11.15 -0.55 18.86
CA LYS A 21 12.50 -0.89 19.32
C LYS A 21 12.60 -2.34 19.79
N ALA A 22 11.57 -2.87 20.45
CA ALA A 22 11.55 -4.25 20.92
C ALA A 22 11.39 -5.27 19.78
N ALA A 23 10.54 -4.96 18.78
CA ALA A 23 10.23 -5.88 17.69
C ALA A 23 11.26 -5.84 16.53
N PHE A 24 11.82 -4.66 16.24
CA PHE A 24 12.64 -4.41 15.05
C PHE A 24 14.06 -3.90 15.37
N GLY A 25 14.36 -3.61 16.64
CA GLY A 25 15.66 -3.05 17.06
C GLY A 25 15.83 -1.55 16.80
N ASP A 26 14.91 -0.92 16.07
CA ASP A 26 14.90 0.50 15.75
C ASP A 26 13.56 1.12 16.20
N GLY A 27 13.65 2.21 16.97
CA GLY A 27 12.49 2.93 17.49
C GLY A 27 12.08 4.12 16.63
N SER A 28 12.66 4.30 15.45
CA SER A 28 12.36 5.42 14.56
C SER A 28 10.88 5.43 14.18
N LEU A 29 10.23 6.57 14.38
CA LEU A 29 8.81 6.79 14.07
C LEU A 29 8.67 8.02 13.17
N PHE A 30 7.65 8.01 12.33
CA PHE A 30 7.19 9.17 11.59
C PHE A 30 5.67 9.31 11.76
N VAL A 31 5.14 10.46 11.40
CA VAL A 31 3.70 10.77 11.54
C VAL A 31 3.15 11.11 10.17
N GLU A 32 2.01 10.50 9.85
CA GLU A 32 1.28 10.76 8.62
C GLU A 32 -0.10 11.33 8.89
N LYS A 33 -0.67 11.93 7.85
CA LYS A 33 -2.07 12.33 7.87
C LYS A 33 -2.94 11.06 7.89
N PHE A 34 -3.76 10.92 8.93
CA PHE A 34 -4.77 9.85 8.97
C PHE A 34 -5.87 10.09 7.92
N ILE A 35 -6.02 9.13 7.00
CA ILE A 35 -7.09 9.15 5.98
C ILE A 35 -8.28 8.38 6.53
N GLU A 36 -9.45 9.01 6.62
CA GLU A 36 -10.64 8.37 7.16
C GLU A 36 -11.32 7.46 6.14
N ARG A 37 -11.55 6.20 6.53
CA ARG A 37 -12.25 5.17 5.73
C ARG A 37 -11.68 5.06 4.29
N PRO A 38 -10.35 4.86 4.13
CA PRO A 38 -9.75 4.72 2.82
C PRO A 38 -10.04 3.33 2.24
N ARG A 39 -9.96 3.22 0.92
CA ARG A 39 -9.67 1.94 0.27
C ARG A 39 -8.16 1.71 0.29
N HIS A 40 -7.74 0.48 0.50
CA HIS A 40 -6.35 0.07 0.35
C HIS A 40 -6.21 -0.55 -1.03
N ILE A 41 -5.52 0.15 -1.93
CA ILE A 41 -5.34 -0.24 -3.34
C ILE A 41 -3.86 -0.44 -3.58
N GLU A 42 -3.50 -1.53 -4.22
CA GLU A 42 -2.10 -1.85 -4.46
C GLU A 42 -1.86 -2.35 -5.88
N VAL A 43 -0.69 -2.06 -6.45
CA VAL A 43 -0.37 -2.34 -7.85
C VAL A 43 0.76 -3.35 -7.92
N GLN A 44 0.50 -4.47 -8.59
CA GLN A 44 1.52 -5.48 -8.86
C GLN A 44 2.46 -4.99 -9.95
N LEU A 45 3.75 -5.11 -9.73
CA LEU A 45 4.80 -4.81 -10.69
C LEU A 45 5.64 -6.05 -11.01
N LEU A 46 6.15 -6.10 -12.24
CA LEU A 46 7.20 -7.01 -12.68
C LEU A 46 8.24 -6.23 -13.48
N GLY A 47 9.48 -6.25 -13.01
CA GLY A 47 10.63 -5.68 -13.71
C GLY A 47 11.67 -6.73 -14.09
N ASP A 48 12.45 -6.48 -15.14
CA ASP A 48 13.54 -7.35 -15.58
C ASP A 48 14.92 -6.68 -15.54
N ASN A 49 15.97 -7.45 -15.84
CA ASN A 49 17.35 -6.96 -15.87
C ASN A 49 17.68 -6.10 -17.10
N HIS A 50 16.72 -5.90 -18.01
CA HIS A 50 16.87 -5.15 -19.24
C HIS A 50 16.17 -3.78 -19.17
N GLY A 51 15.60 -3.43 -18.02
CA GLY A 51 14.90 -2.16 -17.80
C GLY A 51 13.45 -2.17 -18.26
N ASN A 52 12.90 -3.33 -18.61
CA ASN A 52 11.46 -3.46 -18.85
C ASN A 52 10.73 -3.50 -17.51
N LEU A 53 9.59 -2.82 -17.45
CA LEU A 53 8.74 -2.80 -16.27
C LEU A 53 7.28 -2.72 -16.71
N VAL A 54 6.47 -3.64 -16.17
CA VAL A 54 5.02 -3.68 -16.39
C VAL A 54 4.29 -3.72 -15.06
N HIS A 55 3.02 -3.31 -15.08
CA HIS A 55 2.10 -3.57 -13.98
C HIS A 55 1.15 -4.71 -14.35
N LEU A 56 0.69 -5.48 -13.36
CA LEU A 56 -0.35 -6.50 -13.51
C LEU A 56 -1.65 -6.06 -12.82
N TYR A 57 -2.07 -4.84 -13.16
CA TYR A 57 -3.23 -4.15 -12.60
C TYR A 57 -3.15 -3.97 -11.08
N GLU A 58 -4.26 -3.52 -10.49
CA GLU A 58 -4.40 -3.30 -9.06
C GLU A 58 -5.21 -4.39 -8.35
N ARG A 59 -5.00 -4.50 -7.05
CA ARG A 59 -5.82 -5.27 -6.11
C ARG A 59 -6.48 -4.32 -5.11
N ASP A 60 -7.68 -4.68 -4.66
CA ASP A 60 -8.35 -4.07 -3.52
C ASP A 60 -8.20 -4.95 -2.28
N CYS A 61 -7.47 -4.44 -1.29
CA CYS A 61 -7.17 -5.10 -0.02
C CYS A 61 -7.81 -4.35 1.16
N SER A 62 -8.91 -3.63 0.91
CA SER A 62 -9.59 -2.78 1.91
C SER A 62 -10.28 -3.57 3.02
N VAL A 63 -10.57 -4.85 2.79
CA VAL A 63 -11.21 -5.71 3.80
C VAL A 63 -10.14 -6.17 4.78
N GLN A 64 -10.03 -5.45 5.89
CA GLN A 64 -8.99 -5.65 6.88
C GLN A 64 -9.55 -5.81 8.29
N ARG A 65 -8.86 -6.57 9.14
CA ARG A 65 -9.13 -6.67 10.57
C ARG A 65 -7.86 -6.30 11.34
N ARG A 66 -7.92 -5.25 12.16
CA ARG A 66 -6.76 -4.74 12.93
C ARG A 66 -5.52 -4.51 12.03
N HIS A 67 -5.72 -3.86 10.88
CA HIS A 67 -4.67 -3.54 9.90
C HIS A 67 -4.02 -4.76 9.20
N GLN A 68 -4.64 -5.93 9.29
CA GLN A 68 -4.24 -7.11 8.54
C GLN A 68 -5.24 -7.35 7.40
N LYS A 69 -4.72 -7.63 6.20
CA LYS A 69 -5.53 -8.00 5.02
C LYS A 69 -6.23 -9.34 5.28
N VAL A 70 -7.52 -9.42 4.92
CA VAL A 70 -8.37 -10.60 5.17
C VAL A 70 -9.00 -11.10 3.87
N VAL A 71 -9.39 -10.19 2.98
CA VAL A 71 -9.93 -10.52 1.65
C VAL A 71 -9.36 -9.53 0.65
N GLU A 72 -8.83 -10.08 -0.44
CA GLU A 72 -8.21 -9.34 -1.53
C GLU A 72 -8.91 -9.69 -2.85
N ILE A 73 -9.17 -8.67 -3.67
CA ILE A 73 -9.94 -8.82 -4.91
C ILE A 73 -9.21 -8.11 -6.06
N ALA A 74 -9.13 -8.77 -7.22
CA ALA A 74 -8.58 -8.19 -8.44
C ALA A 74 -9.55 -8.34 -9.63
N PRO A 75 -9.67 -7.33 -10.52
CA PRO A 75 -9.27 -5.94 -10.29
C PRO A 75 -10.17 -5.29 -9.21
N ALA A 76 -9.82 -4.08 -8.75
CA ALA A 76 -10.60 -3.40 -7.72
C ALA A 76 -12.05 -3.12 -8.20
N PRO A 77 -13.09 -3.60 -7.48
CA PRO A 77 -14.47 -3.44 -7.92
C PRO A 77 -14.93 -1.98 -7.81
N ALA A 78 -15.81 -1.55 -8.72
CA ALA A 78 -16.38 -0.20 -8.76
C ALA A 78 -15.34 0.92 -8.57
N PHE A 79 -14.15 0.76 -9.15
CA PHE A 79 -13.04 1.70 -8.99
C PHE A 79 -13.01 2.69 -10.17
N PRO A 80 -12.96 4.02 -9.92
CA PRO A 80 -12.98 5.01 -11.00
C PRO A 80 -11.81 4.81 -11.99
N ALA A 81 -12.12 4.72 -13.29
CA ALA A 81 -11.12 4.45 -14.32
C ALA A 81 -9.99 5.50 -14.36
N GLU A 82 -10.32 6.77 -14.16
CA GLU A 82 -9.33 7.86 -14.09
C GLU A 82 -8.36 7.71 -12.92
N THR A 83 -8.86 7.36 -11.73
CA THR A 83 -8.02 7.13 -10.55
C THR A 83 -7.18 5.87 -10.72
N ARG A 84 -7.77 4.79 -11.27
CA ARG A 84 -7.04 3.56 -11.62
C ARG A 84 -5.85 3.86 -12.52
N LYS A 85 -6.07 4.54 -13.65
CA LYS A 85 -5.01 4.87 -14.59
C LYS A 85 -3.86 5.61 -13.91
N LYS A 86 -4.19 6.64 -13.12
CA LYS A 86 -3.18 7.43 -12.39
C LYS A 86 -2.34 6.58 -11.42
N ILE A 87 -2.99 5.72 -10.63
CA ILE A 87 -2.30 4.84 -9.67
C ILE A 87 -1.40 3.83 -10.38
N LEU A 88 -1.88 3.22 -11.46
CA LEU A 88 -1.07 2.28 -12.27
C LEU A 88 0.15 2.98 -12.89
N ASP A 89 -0.05 4.16 -13.49
CA ASP A 89 1.03 4.95 -14.09
C ASP A 89 2.06 5.38 -13.02
N ASP A 90 1.59 5.80 -11.84
CA ASP A 90 2.46 6.26 -10.76
C ASP A 90 3.24 5.12 -10.09
N ALA A 91 2.64 3.94 -9.94
CA ALA A 91 3.36 2.75 -9.46
C ALA A 91 4.52 2.39 -10.39
N VAL A 92 4.28 2.37 -11.71
CA VAL A 92 5.32 2.13 -12.72
C VAL A 92 6.37 3.24 -12.69
N ARG A 93 5.96 4.51 -12.51
CA ARG A 93 6.88 5.65 -12.41
C ARG A 93 7.81 5.55 -11.21
N ILE A 94 7.28 5.17 -10.03
CA ILE A 94 8.08 4.96 -8.80
C ILE A 94 9.13 3.87 -9.04
N ALA A 95 8.72 2.71 -9.57
CA ALA A 95 9.61 1.59 -9.80
C ALA A 95 10.64 1.85 -10.90
N LYS A 96 10.28 2.56 -11.98
CA LYS A 96 11.26 3.01 -13.01
C LYS A 96 12.31 3.93 -12.43
N TYR A 97 11.91 4.87 -11.56
CA TYR A 97 12.83 5.84 -10.97
C TYR A 97 13.96 5.18 -10.17
N VAL A 98 13.66 4.06 -9.49
CA VAL A 98 14.64 3.30 -8.69
C VAL A 98 15.30 2.15 -9.46
N GLY A 99 14.96 1.93 -10.73
CA GLY A 99 15.45 0.79 -11.51
C GLY A 99 15.01 -0.56 -10.95
N TYR A 100 13.75 -0.66 -10.50
CA TYR A 100 13.21 -1.85 -9.85
C TYR A 100 13.25 -3.08 -10.75
N ASN A 101 13.55 -4.24 -10.15
CA ASN A 101 13.67 -5.53 -10.80
C ASN A 101 12.90 -6.59 -9.99
N ASN A 102 12.43 -7.65 -10.65
CA ASN A 102 11.65 -8.74 -10.06
C ASN A 102 10.21 -8.30 -9.71
N ALA A 103 9.51 -9.10 -8.91
CA ALA A 103 8.17 -8.81 -8.44
C ALA A 103 8.18 -7.84 -7.25
N GLY A 104 7.22 -6.93 -7.23
CA GLY A 104 6.99 -6.03 -6.11
C GLY A 104 5.61 -5.41 -6.18
N THR A 105 5.19 -4.79 -5.09
CA THR A 105 3.89 -4.14 -5.00
C THR A 105 4.03 -2.73 -4.48
N VAL A 106 3.35 -1.77 -5.11
CA VAL A 106 3.23 -0.39 -4.63
C VAL A 106 1.85 -0.20 -4.02
N GLU A 107 1.80 0.21 -2.75
CA GLU A 107 0.56 0.34 -2.00
C GLU A 107 0.12 1.81 -1.86
N PHE A 108 -1.20 2.02 -1.96
CA PHE A 108 -1.85 3.32 -1.90
C PHE A 108 -3.09 3.27 -1.00
N LEU A 109 -3.35 4.40 -0.33
CA LEU A 109 -4.65 4.68 0.27
C LEU A 109 -5.45 5.58 -0.67
N VAL A 110 -6.73 5.26 -0.88
CA VAL A 110 -7.64 6.05 -1.72
C VAL A 110 -8.83 6.53 -0.89
N ASP A 111 -9.04 7.84 -0.84
CA ASP A 111 -10.16 8.42 -0.11
C ASP A 111 -11.47 8.40 -0.93
N LYS A 112 -12.59 8.76 -0.28
CA LYS A 112 -13.93 8.77 -0.91
C LYS A 112 -14.07 9.77 -2.07
N LYS A 113 -13.18 10.75 -2.18
CA LYS A 113 -13.17 11.73 -3.28
C LYS A 113 -12.30 11.25 -4.45
N GLY A 114 -11.65 10.09 -4.33
CA GLY A 114 -10.76 9.54 -5.33
C GLY A 114 -9.34 10.12 -5.30
N ASN A 115 -8.98 10.87 -4.24
CA ASN A 115 -7.58 11.24 -4.04
C ASN A 115 -6.83 10.01 -3.53
N TYR A 116 -5.61 9.80 -4.01
CA TYR A 116 -4.78 8.67 -3.63
C TYR A 116 -3.45 9.14 -3.04
N TYR A 117 -2.91 8.33 -2.14
CA TYR A 117 -1.71 8.63 -1.35
C TYR A 117 -0.85 7.36 -1.33
N PHE A 118 0.40 7.47 -1.78
CA PHE A 118 1.38 6.40 -1.64
C PHE A 118 1.66 6.13 -0.16
N ILE A 119 1.84 4.87 0.23
CA ILE A 119 2.20 4.49 1.61
C ILE A 119 3.48 3.65 1.67
N GLU A 120 3.61 2.60 0.86
CA GLU A 120 4.78 1.73 0.92
C GLU A 120 5.02 0.96 -0.38
N VAL A 121 6.22 0.37 -0.47
CA VAL A 121 6.56 -0.62 -1.49
C VAL A 121 6.92 -1.92 -0.77
N ASN A 122 6.19 -2.99 -1.09
CA ASN A 122 6.60 -4.33 -0.74
C ASN A 122 7.54 -4.86 -1.83
N ALA A 123 8.85 -4.82 -1.56
CA ALA A 123 9.89 -5.24 -2.50
C ALA A 123 10.06 -6.77 -2.58
N ARG A 124 8.93 -7.48 -2.67
CA ARG A 124 8.82 -8.95 -2.66
C ARG A 124 7.45 -9.37 -3.20
N LEU A 125 7.30 -10.66 -3.52
CA LEU A 125 5.98 -11.25 -3.77
C LEU A 125 5.11 -11.19 -2.50
N GLN A 126 3.81 -10.98 -2.70
CA GLN A 126 2.80 -10.93 -1.63
C GLN A 126 1.89 -12.15 -1.66
N VAL A 127 1.16 -12.41 -0.58
CA VAL A 127 0.32 -13.62 -0.43
C VAL A 127 -0.81 -13.61 -1.48
N GLU A 128 -1.38 -12.43 -1.70
CA GLU A 128 -2.49 -12.11 -2.59
C GLU A 128 -2.10 -11.96 -4.07
N HIS A 129 -0.88 -12.37 -4.47
CA HIS A 129 -0.48 -12.35 -5.89
C HIS A 129 -1.40 -13.24 -6.76
N THR A 130 -1.98 -14.30 -6.18
CA THR A 130 -2.82 -15.27 -6.89
C THR A 130 -4.01 -14.63 -7.60
N VAL A 131 -4.67 -13.62 -7.01
CA VAL A 131 -5.80 -12.95 -7.69
C VAL A 131 -5.34 -12.10 -8.88
N SER A 132 -4.10 -11.60 -8.88
CA SER A 132 -3.52 -10.94 -10.05
C SER A 132 -3.24 -11.95 -11.16
N GLU A 133 -2.67 -13.12 -10.82
CA GLU A 133 -2.41 -14.20 -11.78
C GLU A 133 -3.71 -14.65 -12.47
N GLU A 134 -4.78 -14.89 -11.71
CA GLU A 134 -6.08 -15.33 -12.25
C GLU A 134 -6.69 -14.38 -13.28
N ILE A 135 -6.42 -13.07 -13.19
CA ILE A 135 -6.96 -12.08 -14.14
C ILE A 135 -6.02 -11.74 -15.29
N THR A 136 -4.73 -12.12 -15.19
CA THR A 136 -3.73 -11.82 -16.23
C THR A 136 -3.26 -13.04 -17.02
N GLY A 137 -3.55 -14.25 -16.57
CA GLY A 137 -3.01 -15.50 -17.13
C GLY A 137 -1.55 -15.72 -16.75
#